data_AF-A0AAV7SDZ6-F1
#
_entry.id   AF-A0AAV7SDZ6-F1
#
_cell.length_a   1.000
_cell.length_b   1.000
_cell.length_c   1.000
_cell.angle_alpha   90.00
_cell.angle_beta   90.00
_cell.angle_gamma   90.00
#
_symmetry.space_group_name_H-M   'P 1'
#
loop_
_entity.id
_entity.type
_entity.pdbx_description
1 polymer ?
#
loop_
_entity_poly.entity_id
_entity_poly.type
_entity_poly.pdbx_seq_one_letter_code
_entity_poly.pdbx_strand_id
1 'polypeptide(L)'
;MLGERVRDKEVVNDCRGGGVPYLRTQKKVQTVNLSSRKQTPKRSYLRAAGPRMLPLILILGLCLTLPAAHGKIFERCELASIMKRMELDGYTGYSLPNWVCTAYHESGFNTEAVNFNPGDKSKDYGIFQINSRRWCKDDRTPKSHNICHTPCSAFLQDNITQAVQCAKTVVSSQGMSAWVAWNTYCKEKDLSEWIKGCEL
;
A
#
# COMPACT_ATOMS: atom_id res chain seq x y z
N MET A 1 -7.54 26.85 -14.15
CA MET A 1 -8.78 27.55 -13.77
C MET A 1 -8.98 28.70 -14.74
N LEU A 2 -10.11 28.66 -15.45
CA LEU A 2 -11.00 29.78 -15.82
C LEU A 2 -10.39 30.93 -16.66
N GLY A 3 -10.98 31.41 -17.75
CA GLY A 3 -12.25 31.18 -18.44
C GLY A 3 -12.33 32.22 -19.57
N GLU A 4 -12.54 31.76 -20.82
CA GLU A 4 -13.71 32.01 -21.67
C GLU A 4 -13.87 33.43 -22.27
N ARG A 5 -13.92 33.49 -23.61
CA ARG A 5 -15.17 33.84 -24.33
C ARG A 5 -15.07 33.48 -25.82
N VAL A 6 -15.52 32.29 -26.18
CA VAL A 6 -15.91 31.99 -27.57
C VAL A 6 -17.35 32.48 -27.71
N ARG A 7 -17.58 33.49 -28.56
CA ARG A 7 -18.92 33.99 -28.88
C ARG A 7 -19.41 33.31 -30.15
N ASP A 8 -20.45 32.51 -29.96
CA ASP A 8 -21.60 32.23 -30.80
C ASP A 8 -21.45 32.42 -32.30
N LYS A 9 -21.49 31.29 -33.02
CA LYS A 9 -21.85 31.24 -34.43
C LYS A 9 -23.37 31.32 -34.52
N GLU A 10 -23.85 32.47 -34.96
CA GLU A 10 -25.24 32.66 -35.33
C GLU A 10 -25.53 31.95 -36.66
N VAL A 11 -26.54 31.07 -36.64
CA VAL A 11 -27.11 30.45 -37.83
C VAL A 11 -28.15 31.41 -38.38
N VAL A 12 -27.83 32.07 -39.49
CA VAL A 12 -28.80 32.86 -40.26
C VAL A 12 -29.15 32.09 -41.52
N ASN A 13 -30.39 31.62 -41.57
CA ASN A 13 -31.05 31.16 -42.79
C ASN A 13 -31.65 32.38 -43.48
N ASP A 14 -31.33 32.61 -44.75
CA ASP A 14 -32.25 33.32 -45.64
C ASP A 14 -32.22 32.71 -47.05
N CYS A 15 -33.42 32.67 -47.62
CA CYS A 15 -33.83 31.97 -48.81
C CYS A 15 -33.77 32.87 -50.05
N ARG A 16 -33.59 32.21 -51.21
CA ARG A 16 -33.86 32.64 -52.61
C ARG A 16 -32.68 33.15 -53.44
N GLY A 17 -32.40 32.39 -54.51
CA GLY A 17 -32.29 32.95 -55.85
C GLY A 17 -30.89 33.17 -56.42
N GLY A 18 -30.41 32.17 -57.18
CA GLY A 18 -29.73 32.34 -58.48
C GLY A 18 -28.49 33.22 -58.57
N GLY A 19 -27.30 32.60 -58.54
CA GLY A 19 -26.06 33.23 -58.99
C GLY A 19 -24.80 32.44 -58.63
N VAL A 20 -24.08 31.96 -59.63
CA VAL A 20 -22.69 31.47 -59.61
C VAL A 20 -21.80 32.64 -60.09
N PRO A 21 -20.46 32.74 -59.89
CA PRO A 21 -19.48 32.19 -58.93
C PRO A 21 -18.57 33.30 -58.30
N TYR A 22 -17.56 32.93 -57.50
CA TYR A 22 -16.12 33.05 -57.85
C TYR A 22 -15.17 33.23 -56.65
N LEU A 23 -14.08 32.46 -56.67
CA LEU A 23 -12.94 32.46 -55.75
C LEU A 23 -11.91 33.51 -56.19
N ARG A 24 -11.38 34.34 -55.28
CA ARG A 24 -10.13 35.07 -55.53
C ARG A 24 -9.10 34.75 -54.46
N THR A 25 -8.21 33.84 -54.80
CA THR A 25 -6.93 33.66 -54.12
C THR A 25 -5.98 34.77 -54.59
N GLN A 26 -5.36 35.49 -53.64
CA GLN A 26 -4.17 36.30 -53.89
C GLN A 26 -3.07 35.80 -52.96
N LYS A 27 -2.18 34.97 -53.50
CA LYS A 27 -0.81 34.85 -53.00
C LYS A 27 -0.07 36.11 -53.42
N LYS A 28 0.58 36.82 -52.50
CA LYS A 28 1.67 37.72 -52.88
C LYS A 28 2.92 37.45 -52.06
N VAL A 29 3.97 37.32 -52.85
CA VAL A 29 5.31 36.87 -52.56
C VAL A 29 6.09 37.92 -51.75
N GLN A 30 7.00 37.37 -50.97
CA GLN A 30 8.02 37.92 -50.09
C GLN A 30 8.89 39.01 -50.76
N THR A 31 9.29 40.02 -49.97
CA THR A 31 10.56 40.73 -50.17
C THR A 31 11.21 40.95 -48.82
N VAL A 32 12.54 40.77 -48.79
CA VAL A 32 13.39 40.70 -47.59
C VAL A 32 14.32 41.92 -47.58
N ASN A 33 14.75 42.29 -46.37
CA ASN A 33 16.01 42.98 -46.02
C ASN A 33 16.11 44.50 -46.33
N LEU A 34 16.84 45.36 -45.59
CA LEU A 34 17.94 45.22 -44.64
C LEU A 34 17.95 46.38 -43.62
N SER A 35 18.33 46.05 -42.37
CA SER A 35 19.23 46.78 -41.44
C SER A 35 19.22 48.31 -41.31
N SER A 36 19.02 48.81 -40.08
CA SER A 36 19.93 49.82 -39.52
C SER A 36 20.00 49.81 -37.99
N ARG A 37 21.23 49.86 -37.47
CA ARG A 37 21.68 49.84 -36.07
C ARG A 37 21.24 51.06 -35.27
N LYS A 38 20.89 50.88 -34.00
CA LYS A 38 21.25 51.82 -32.91
C LYS A 38 21.63 51.05 -31.63
N GLN A 39 22.65 51.56 -30.93
CA GLN A 39 23.35 50.90 -29.84
C GLN A 39 23.24 51.72 -28.53
N THR A 40 23.30 51.00 -27.40
CA THR A 40 23.49 51.41 -25.97
C THR A 40 22.23 51.83 -25.17
N PRO A 41 22.11 51.55 -23.84
CA PRO A 41 23.17 51.49 -22.82
C PRO A 41 23.24 50.24 -21.90
N LYS A 42 24.31 50.23 -21.08
CA LYS A 42 24.79 49.16 -20.18
C LYS A 42 23.98 49.03 -18.88
N ARG A 43 24.18 47.87 -18.22
CA ARG A 43 23.95 47.51 -16.80
C ARG A 43 22.50 47.07 -16.50
N SER A 44 22.23 45.87 -16.01
CA SER A 44 22.81 45.20 -14.83
C SER A 44 22.77 43.67 -14.96
N TYR A 45 23.87 43.03 -14.57
CA TYR A 45 23.94 41.57 -14.42
C TYR A 45 22.92 41.11 -13.35
N LEU A 46 21.83 40.45 -13.77
CA LEU A 46 21.15 39.53 -12.87
C LEU A 46 22.11 38.37 -12.63
N ARG A 47 22.55 38.21 -11.37
CA ARG A 47 23.21 36.99 -10.92
C ARG A 47 22.32 35.81 -11.29
N ALA A 48 22.81 34.92 -12.14
CA ALA A 48 22.26 33.59 -12.28
C ALA A 48 22.33 32.92 -10.90
N ALA A 49 21.18 32.69 -10.28
CA ALA A 49 21.10 31.76 -9.17
C ALA A 49 21.54 30.40 -9.73
N GLY A 50 22.65 29.86 -9.22
CA GLY A 50 23.17 28.56 -9.62
C GLY A 50 22.12 27.45 -9.43
N PRO A 51 22.34 26.26 -10.02
CA PRO A 51 21.40 25.15 -9.93
C PRO A 51 21.10 24.88 -8.45
N ARG A 52 19.83 25.06 -8.06
CA ARG A 52 19.33 24.73 -6.72
C ARG A 52 19.50 23.22 -6.57
N MET A 53 20.62 22.76 -5.99
CA MET A 53 20.87 21.35 -5.65
C MET A 53 20.04 20.88 -4.44
N LEU A 54 19.39 21.81 -3.71
CA LEU A 54 18.61 21.48 -2.52
C LEU A 54 17.37 20.59 -2.71
N PRO A 55 16.58 20.61 -3.81
CA PRO A 55 15.40 19.75 -3.93
C PRO A 55 15.77 18.31 -4.26
N LEU A 56 16.95 18.06 -4.85
CA LEU A 56 17.40 16.71 -5.18
C LEU A 56 17.83 15.94 -3.92
N ILE A 57 18.49 16.63 -2.97
CA ILE A 57 18.95 16.05 -1.71
C ILE A 57 17.76 15.69 -0.80
N LEU A 58 16.68 16.49 -0.81
CA LEU A 58 15.44 16.20 -0.08
C LEU A 58 14.68 14.99 -0.64
N ILE A 59 14.71 14.77 -1.96
CA ILE A 59 14.09 13.59 -2.60
C ILE A 59 14.96 12.32 -2.40
N LEU A 60 16.29 12.45 -2.45
CA LEU A 60 17.22 11.33 -2.17
C LEU A 60 17.20 10.92 -0.68
N GLY A 61 17.07 11.87 0.24
CA GLY A 61 16.98 11.59 1.68
C GLY A 61 15.69 10.90 2.10
N LEU A 62 14.57 11.15 1.39
CA LEU A 62 13.26 10.55 1.71
C LEU A 62 13.14 9.09 1.25
N CYS A 63 13.99 8.63 0.32
CA CYS A 63 13.97 7.25 -0.19
C CYS A 63 14.69 6.25 0.74
N LEU A 64 15.46 6.74 1.73
CA LEU A 64 16.36 5.92 2.57
C LEU A 64 15.77 5.50 3.92
N THR A 65 14.50 5.80 4.21
CA THR A 65 13.86 5.45 5.49
C THR A 65 12.75 4.42 5.35
N LEU A 66 12.73 3.60 4.30
CA LEU A 66 11.88 2.41 4.32
C LEU A 66 12.48 1.45 5.36
N PRO A 67 11.75 1.09 6.43
CA PRO A 67 12.18 0.00 7.28
C PRO A 67 12.32 -1.22 6.38
N ALA A 68 13.53 -1.75 6.27
CA ALA A 68 13.70 -3.08 5.73
C ALA A 68 12.90 -4.02 6.65
N ALA A 69 11.81 -4.58 6.14
CA ALA A 69 11.16 -5.70 6.80
C ALA A 69 12.19 -6.84 6.79
N HIS A 70 12.77 -7.09 7.95
CA HIS A 70 13.75 -8.15 8.15
C HIS A 70 13.07 -9.20 9.00
N GLY A 71 12.52 -10.23 8.37
CA GLY A 71 11.80 -11.30 9.04
C GLY A 71 12.36 -11.67 10.40
N LYS A 72 11.49 -11.60 11.39
CA LYS A 72 11.81 -11.86 12.78
C LYS A 72 11.29 -13.22 13.18
N ILE A 73 12.17 -14.03 13.76
CA ILE A 73 11.81 -15.19 14.56
C ILE A 73 11.83 -14.76 16.02
N PHE A 74 10.67 -14.72 16.67
CA PHE A 74 10.59 -14.33 18.07
C PHE A 74 11.04 -15.45 19.01
N GLU A 75 11.65 -15.07 20.12
CA GLU A 75 11.79 -15.95 21.28
C GLU A 75 10.44 -16.14 21.99
N ARG A 76 10.20 -17.31 22.60
CA ARG A 76 8.90 -17.66 23.21
C ARG A 76 8.40 -16.62 24.22
N CYS A 77 9.24 -16.24 25.18
CA CYS A 77 8.84 -15.28 26.21
C CYS A 77 8.74 -13.85 25.69
N GLU A 78 9.58 -13.48 24.73
CA GLU A 78 9.47 -12.18 24.05
C GLU A 78 8.10 -12.03 23.40
N LEU A 79 7.70 -13.05 22.62
CA LEU A 79 6.40 -13.07 21.96
C LEU A 79 5.25 -13.05 22.95
N ALA A 80 5.33 -13.87 24.01
CA ALA A 80 4.31 -13.92 25.07
C ALA A 80 4.09 -12.53 25.71
N SER A 81 5.17 -11.82 26.07
CA SER A 81 5.05 -10.47 26.66
C SER A 81 4.45 -9.46 25.66
N ILE A 82 4.79 -9.56 24.37
CA ILE A 82 4.20 -8.70 23.33
C ILE A 82 2.69 -8.99 23.19
N MET A 83 2.32 -10.26 23.06
CA MET A 83 0.93 -10.70 22.92
C MET A 83 0.08 -10.28 24.14
N LYS A 84 0.64 -10.38 25.35
CA LYS A 84 -0.02 -9.90 26.57
C LYS A 84 -0.29 -8.39 26.53
N ARG A 85 0.72 -7.59 26.15
CA ARG A 85 0.56 -6.13 25.97
C ARG A 85 -0.44 -5.77 24.88
N MET A 86 -0.65 -6.65 23.91
CA MET A 86 -1.67 -6.50 22.86
C MET A 86 -3.03 -7.07 23.27
N GLU A 87 -3.25 -7.36 24.56
CA GLU A 87 -4.52 -7.80 25.13
C GLU A 87 -5.05 -9.10 24.50
N LEU A 88 -4.15 -10.07 24.28
CA LEU A 88 -4.55 -11.41 23.85
C LEU A 88 -4.85 -12.33 25.04
N ASP A 89 -4.33 -12.04 26.23
CA ASP A 89 -4.62 -12.84 27.42
C ASP A 89 -6.09 -12.69 27.85
N GLY A 90 -6.86 -13.76 27.70
CA GLY A 90 -8.30 -13.77 27.97
C GLY A 90 -9.16 -13.27 26.82
N TYR A 91 -8.59 -12.89 25.66
CA TYR A 91 -9.37 -12.42 24.52
C TYR A 91 -10.36 -13.49 24.07
N THR A 92 -11.65 -13.18 24.07
CA THR A 92 -12.76 -14.10 23.75
C THR A 92 -12.72 -15.42 24.53
N GLY A 93 -12.14 -15.42 25.73
CA GLY A 93 -12.03 -16.60 26.60
C GLY A 93 -10.80 -17.48 26.39
N TYR A 94 -9.88 -17.10 25.49
CA TYR A 94 -8.63 -17.83 25.29
C TYR A 94 -7.48 -17.19 26.07
N SER A 95 -6.82 -17.98 26.91
CA SER A 95 -5.66 -17.54 27.69
C SER A 95 -4.43 -17.28 26.80
N LEU A 96 -3.47 -16.48 27.29
CA LEU A 96 -2.23 -16.18 26.57
C LEU A 96 -1.48 -17.42 26.03
N PRO A 97 -1.34 -18.54 26.77
CA PRO A 97 -0.69 -19.74 26.26
C PRO A 97 -1.30 -20.31 24.97
N ASN A 98 -2.62 -20.13 24.76
CA ASN A 98 -3.26 -20.57 23.53
C ASN A 98 -2.68 -19.82 22.31
N TRP A 99 -2.50 -18.51 22.42
CA TRP A 99 -1.96 -17.68 21.34
C TRP A 99 -0.49 -18.00 21.05
N VAL A 100 0.31 -18.21 22.09
CA VAL A 100 1.73 -18.58 21.94
C VAL A 100 1.85 -19.97 21.31
N CYS A 101 1.08 -20.96 21.78
CA CYS A 101 1.06 -22.29 21.18
C CYS A 101 0.66 -22.26 19.69
N THR A 102 -0.41 -21.53 19.35
CA THR A 102 -0.84 -21.38 17.95
C THR A 102 0.25 -20.77 17.09
N ALA A 103 0.86 -19.65 17.51
CA ALA A 103 1.91 -19.00 16.73
C ALA A 103 3.12 -19.91 16.50
N TYR A 104 3.49 -20.73 17.48
CA TYR A 104 4.58 -21.69 17.32
C TYR A 104 4.24 -22.77 16.29
N HIS A 105 3.07 -23.41 16.42
CA HIS A 105 2.72 -24.52 15.53
C HIS A 105 2.33 -24.07 14.13
N GLU A 106 1.94 -22.81 13.94
CA GLU A 106 1.67 -22.25 12.61
C GLU A 106 2.95 -21.79 11.89
N SER A 107 3.89 -21.12 12.58
CA SER A 107 5.01 -20.44 11.92
C SER A 107 6.39 -20.66 12.54
N GLY A 108 6.47 -21.36 13.68
CA GLY A 108 7.70 -21.40 14.48
C GLY A 108 8.11 -20.01 14.96
N PHE A 109 7.14 -19.12 15.24
CA PHE A 109 7.34 -17.72 15.59
C PHE A 109 7.95 -16.81 14.51
N ASN A 110 7.99 -17.27 13.25
CA ASN A 110 8.55 -16.51 12.15
C ASN A 110 7.50 -15.56 11.52
N THR A 111 7.76 -14.25 11.55
CA THR A 111 6.89 -13.24 10.94
C THR A 111 6.86 -13.28 9.42
N GLU A 112 7.88 -13.84 8.76
CA GLU A 112 7.94 -13.94 7.30
C GLU A 112 7.48 -15.30 6.76
N ALA A 113 6.95 -16.18 7.61
CA ALA A 113 6.43 -17.47 7.17
C ALA A 113 5.31 -17.30 6.12
N VAL A 114 5.49 -17.93 4.95
CA VAL A 114 4.46 -17.97 3.90
C VAL A 114 4.30 -19.39 3.41
N ASN A 115 3.08 -19.92 3.52
CA ASN A 115 2.72 -21.22 2.97
C ASN A 115 1.80 -21.05 1.76
N PHE A 116 1.98 -21.86 0.70
CA PHE A 116 1.13 -21.85 -0.48
C PHE A 116 0.20 -23.05 -0.48
N ASN A 117 -1.09 -22.82 -0.74
CA ASN A 117 -2.12 -23.84 -0.76
C ASN A 117 -2.54 -24.15 -2.20
N PRO A 118 -2.05 -25.25 -2.84
CA PRO A 118 -2.28 -25.49 -4.26
C PRO A 118 -3.74 -25.74 -4.61
N GLY A 119 -4.51 -26.33 -3.68
CA GLY A 119 -5.91 -26.73 -3.91
C GLY A 119 -6.82 -25.55 -4.24
N ASP A 120 -6.55 -24.38 -3.68
CA ASP A 120 -7.35 -23.18 -3.91
C ASP A 120 -6.50 -21.96 -4.32
N LYS A 121 -5.19 -22.13 -4.49
CA LYS A 121 -4.25 -21.07 -4.87
C LYS A 121 -4.19 -19.92 -3.86
N SER A 122 -4.64 -20.13 -2.62
CA SER A 122 -4.44 -19.18 -1.52
C SER A 122 -3.05 -19.34 -0.90
N LYS A 123 -2.74 -18.44 0.04
CA LYS A 123 -1.52 -18.49 0.84
C LYS A 123 -1.83 -18.12 2.28
N ASP A 124 -1.02 -18.64 3.19
CA ASP A 124 -1.06 -18.31 4.60
C ASP A 124 0.12 -17.39 4.94
N TYR A 125 -0.13 -16.36 5.74
CA TYR A 125 0.83 -15.27 5.96
C TYR A 125 1.17 -15.05 7.43
N GLY A 126 2.47 -14.97 7.67
CA GLY A 126 3.10 -14.48 8.89
C GLY A 126 2.89 -15.36 10.11
N ILE A 127 3.04 -14.72 11.27
CA ILE A 127 3.18 -15.40 12.56
C ILE A 127 1.99 -16.30 12.94
N PHE A 128 0.80 -15.99 12.43
CA PHE A 128 -0.43 -16.76 12.64
C PHE A 128 -0.92 -17.48 11.37
N GLN A 129 -0.13 -17.51 10.29
CA GLN A 129 -0.52 -18.15 9.02
C GLN A 129 -1.94 -17.74 8.57
N ILE A 130 -2.21 -16.43 8.52
CA ILE A 130 -3.54 -15.91 8.18
C ILE A 130 -3.79 -16.08 6.67
N ASN A 131 -4.85 -16.81 6.32
CA ASN A 131 -5.13 -17.20 4.94
C ASN A 131 -5.70 -16.06 4.06
N SER A 132 -5.14 -15.87 2.86
CA SER A 132 -5.54 -14.84 1.88
C SER A 132 -6.86 -15.09 1.17
N ARG A 133 -7.42 -16.31 1.20
CA ARG A 133 -8.75 -16.54 0.62
C ARG A 133 -9.81 -15.78 1.39
N ARG A 134 -9.66 -15.69 2.71
CA ARG A 134 -10.72 -15.18 3.58
C ARG A 134 -10.38 -13.84 4.24
N TRP A 135 -9.15 -13.65 4.70
CA TRP A 135 -8.87 -12.60 5.69
C TRP A 135 -8.14 -11.38 5.14
N CYS A 136 -7.18 -11.56 4.24
CA CYS A 136 -6.38 -10.48 3.65
C CYS A 136 -6.33 -10.55 2.12
N LYS A 137 -5.83 -9.48 1.48
CA LYS A 137 -5.66 -9.41 0.01
C LYS A 137 -4.19 -9.42 -0.40
N ASP A 138 -3.81 -10.28 -1.37
CA ASP A 138 -2.45 -10.39 -1.90
C ASP A 138 -2.34 -10.22 -3.43
N ASP A 139 -3.44 -9.80 -4.08
CA ASP A 139 -3.61 -9.65 -5.53
C ASP A 139 -3.34 -10.92 -6.38
N ARG A 140 -3.06 -12.06 -5.75
CA ARG A 140 -2.77 -13.34 -6.42
C ARG A 140 -3.85 -14.39 -6.14
N THR A 141 -4.50 -14.30 -4.99
CA THR A 141 -5.53 -15.23 -4.55
C THR A 141 -6.86 -14.89 -5.23
N PRO A 142 -7.42 -15.78 -6.08
CA PRO A 142 -8.70 -15.52 -6.73
C PRO A 142 -9.82 -15.37 -5.70
N LYS A 143 -10.71 -14.39 -5.91
CA LYS A 143 -11.93 -14.18 -5.11
C LYS A 143 -11.66 -14.07 -3.59
N SER A 144 -10.57 -13.44 -3.19
CA SER A 144 -10.31 -13.14 -1.77
C SER A 144 -11.43 -12.26 -1.18
N HIS A 145 -11.86 -12.60 0.03
CA HIS A 145 -12.88 -11.81 0.77
C HIS A 145 -12.31 -10.61 1.51
N ASN A 146 -11.02 -10.61 1.86
CA ASN A 146 -10.33 -9.52 2.57
C ASN A 146 -11.12 -8.94 3.78
N ILE A 147 -11.63 -9.79 4.67
CA ILE A 147 -12.45 -9.34 5.83
C ILE A 147 -11.69 -8.38 6.74
N CYS A 148 -10.39 -8.59 6.93
CA CYS A 148 -9.57 -7.72 7.77
C CYS A 148 -9.23 -6.40 7.07
N HIS A 149 -9.69 -6.18 5.83
CA HIS A 149 -9.45 -4.98 5.03
C HIS A 149 -7.96 -4.58 4.97
N THR A 150 -7.07 -5.57 4.93
CA THR A 150 -5.63 -5.41 5.11
C THR A 150 -4.87 -6.19 4.02
N PRO A 151 -3.82 -5.60 3.40
CA PRO A 151 -2.98 -6.36 2.47
C PRO A 151 -2.19 -7.44 3.23
N CYS A 152 -2.06 -8.64 2.65
CA CYS A 152 -1.39 -9.76 3.31
C CYS A 152 0.09 -9.48 3.66
N SER A 153 0.75 -8.59 2.90
CA SER A 153 2.12 -8.14 3.19
C SER A 153 2.26 -7.41 4.53
N ALA A 154 1.18 -6.84 5.06
CA ALA A 154 1.18 -6.22 6.39
C ALA A 154 1.31 -7.24 7.52
N PHE A 155 1.08 -8.53 7.27
CA PHE A 155 1.28 -9.61 8.24
C PHE A 155 2.71 -10.16 8.23
N LEU A 156 3.55 -9.71 7.29
CA LEU A 156 4.95 -10.12 7.16
C LEU A 156 5.93 -9.14 7.84
N GLN A 157 5.42 -8.26 8.69
CA GLN A 157 6.21 -7.24 9.38
C GLN A 157 6.68 -7.76 10.74
N ASP A 158 7.85 -7.33 11.21
CA ASP A 158 8.34 -7.62 12.56
C ASP A 158 7.41 -7.08 13.63
N ASN A 159 6.80 -5.92 13.34
CA ASN A 159 5.70 -5.41 14.14
C ASN A 159 4.41 -6.19 13.80
N ILE A 160 4.04 -7.11 14.70
CA ILE A 160 2.90 -7.99 14.55
C ILE A 160 1.52 -7.34 14.80
N THR A 161 1.43 -6.01 14.99
CA THR A 161 0.15 -5.34 15.30
C THR A 161 -0.95 -5.68 14.29
N GLN A 162 -0.68 -5.60 12.98
CA GLN A 162 -1.69 -5.87 11.95
C GLN A 162 -2.11 -7.36 11.95
N ALA A 163 -1.16 -8.27 12.17
CA ALA A 163 -1.44 -9.69 12.28
C ALA A 163 -2.31 -10.00 13.51
N VAL A 164 -2.00 -9.41 14.67
CA VAL A 164 -2.78 -9.56 15.91
C VAL A 164 -4.19 -8.99 15.77
N GLN A 165 -4.36 -7.82 15.15
CA GLN A 165 -5.69 -7.25 14.91
C GLN A 165 -6.55 -8.16 14.03
N CYS A 166 -6.00 -8.71 12.95
CA CYS A 166 -6.73 -9.63 12.10
C CYS A 166 -7.00 -10.98 12.80
N ALA A 167 -6.06 -11.50 13.59
CA ALA A 167 -6.27 -12.72 14.36
C ALA A 167 -7.39 -12.56 15.41
N LYS A 168 -7.50 -11.39 16.05
CA LYS A 168 -8.65 -11.03 16.90
C LYS A 168 -9.97 -11.09 16.13
N THR A 169 -10.01 -10.60 14.88
CA THR A 169 -11.19 -10.71 14.00
C THR A 169 -11.53 -12.17 13.67
N VAL A 170 -10.52 -13.00 13.38
CA VAL A 170 -10.69 -14.43 13.09
C VAL A 170 -11.31 -15.14 14.30
N VAL A 171 -10.72 -14.98 15.49
CA VAL A 171 -11.21 -15.62 16.73
C VAL A 171 -12.60 -15.12 17.10
N SER A 172 -12.88 -13.82 16.96
CA SER A 172 -14.23 -13.29 17.19
C SER A 172 -15.27 -13.89 16.25
N SER A 173 -14.88 -14.30 15.04
CA SER A 173 -15.79 -14.87 14.05
C SER A 173 -15.92 -16.39 14.15
N GLN A 174 -14.86 -17.13 14.49
CA GLN A 174 -14.79 -18.59 14.33
C GLN A 174 -14.16 -19.32 15.53
N GLY A 175 -13.75 -18.59 16.56
CA GLY A 175 -12.93 -19.11 17.65
C GLY A 175 -11.52 -19.49 17.21
N MET A 176 -10.72 -20.03 18.13
CA MET A 176 -9.37 -20.55 17.79
C MET A 176 -9.42 -21.82 16.92
N SER A 177 -10.57 -22.48 16.82
CA SER A 177 -10.75 -23.63 15.93
C SER A 177 -10.60 -23.30 14.45
N ALA A 178 -10.53 -22.02 14.07
CA ALA A 178 -10.16 -21.61 12.72
C ALA A 178 -8.73 -22.06 12.33
N TRP A 179 -7.83 -22.25 13.30
CA TRP A 179 -6.48 -22.74 13.07
C TRP A 179 -6.41 -24.24 13.24
N VAL A 180 -6.05 -24.95 12.17
CA VAL A 180 -5.85 -26.40 12.20
C VAL A 180 -4.75 -26.76 13.19
N ALA A 181 -3.65 -25.99 13.23
CA ALA A 181 -2.55 -26.26 14.14
C ALA A 181 -2.98 -26.14 15.62
N TRP A 182 -3.80 -25.14 15.96
CA TRP A 182 -4.34 -25.03 17.32
C TRP A 182 -5.21 -26.24 17.69
N ASN A 183 -6.09 -26.68 16.79
CA ASN A 183 -6.94 -27.86 17.04
C ASN A 183 -6.10 -29.13 17.29
N THR A 184 -5.00 -29.31 16.57
CA THR A 184 -4.15 -30.51 16.66
C THR A 184 -3.21 -30.48 17.85
N TYR A 185 -2.58 -29.33 18.11
CA TYR A 185 -1.45 -29.25 19.03
C TYR A 185 -1.76 -28.56 20.34
N CYS A 186 -2.79 -27.71 20.40
CA CYS A 186 -3.02 -26.82 21.55
C CYS A 186 -4.34 -27.07 22.29
N LYS A 187 -5.42 -27.39 21.55
CA LYS A 187 -6.76 -27.55 22.10
C LYS A 187 -6.80 -28.62 23.19
N GLU A 188 -7.42 -28.28 24.32
CA GLU A 188 -7.66 -29.18 25.46
C GLU A 188 -6.38 -29.78 26.08
N LYS A 189 -5.23 -29.14 25.89
CA LYS A 189 -3.95 -29.53 26.51
C LYS A 189 -3.56 -28.60 27.65
N ASP A 190 -2.68 -29.07 28.51
CA ASP A 190 -1.96 -28.19 29.43
C ASP A 190 -0.94 -27.37 28.64
N LEU A 191 -1.19 -26.06 28.56
CA LEU A 191 -0.35 -25.11 27.82
C LEU A 191 0.56 -24.30 28.75
N SER A 192 0.64 -24.63 30.04
CA SER A 192 1.44 -23.88 31.02
C SER A 192 2.92 -23.74 30.62
N GLU A 193 3.46 -24.72 29.89
CA GLU A 193 4.82 -24.67 29.35
C GLU A 193 5.08 -23.47 28.44
N TRP A 194 4.07 -22.98 27.71
CA TRP A 194 4.21 -21.90 26.73
C TRP A 194 4.53 -20.55 27.36
N ILE A 195 4.22 -20.38 28.65
CA ILE A 195 4.53 -19.18 29.43
C ILE A 195 5.46 -19.46 30.61
N LYS A 196 5.94 -20.71 30.76
CA LYS A 196 6.81 -21.09 31.87
C LYS A 196 8.10 -20.27 31.86
N GLY A 197 8.42 -19.64 32.98
CA GLY A 197 9.62 -18.82 33.16
C GLY A 197 9.61 -17.47 32.43
N CYS A 198 8.47 -17.04 31.87
CA CYS A 198 8.35 -15.72 31.27
C CYS A 198 7.97 -14.68 32.34
N GLU A 199 8.60 -13.50 32.27
CA GLU A 199 8.23 -12.33 33.08
C GLU A 199 7.13 -11.56 32.33
N LEU A 200 5.87 -11.69 32.79
CA LEU A 200 4.66 -11.27 32.08
C LEU A 200 3.82 -10.25 32.84
#